data_AF-A0A653VNV5-F1
#
_entry.id   AF-A0A653VNV5-F1
#
_cell.length_a   1.000
_cell.length_b   1.000
_cell.length_c   1.000
_cell.angle_alpha   90.00
_cell.angle_beta   90.00
_cell.angle_gamma   90.00
#
_symmetry.space_group_name_H-M   'P 1'
#
loop_
_entity.id
_entity.type
_entity.pdbx_description
1 polymer ?
#
loop_
_entity_poly.entity_id
_entity_poly.type
_entity_poly.pdbx_seq_one_letter_code
_entity_poly.pdbx_strand_id
1 'polypeptide(L)'
;MTIDISVRTQQLEELQKALMPLCELLRLDKPTYWLAHFEHCLQTTDQFLAHGFDQTSLNELSISVRNVFGGMGSFNDYVPPMKTKESSAWYQKYDNPENIIGLVYSNALNLMVVGVCHG
;
A
#
# COMPACT_ATOMS: atom_id res chain seq x y z
N MET A 1 -23.30 -10.89 -6.85
CA MET A 1 -22.00 -10.78 -7.53
C MET A 1 -21.06 -11.74 -6.82
N THR A 2 -20.69 -12.85 -7.46
CA THR A 2 -19.79 -13.84 -6.84
C THR A 2 -18.38 -13.32 -7.01
N ILE A 3 -17.74 -13.01 -5.89
CA ILE A 3 -16.37 -12.52 -5.88
C ILE A 3 -15.46 -13.71 -6.12
N ASP A 4 -14.62 -13.62 -7.14
CA ASP A 4 -13.56 -14.60 -7.31
C ASP A 4 -12.52 -14.38 -6.21
N ILE A 5 -12.58 -15.25 -5.20
CA ILE A 5 -11.68 -15.22 -4.03
C ILE A 5 -10.22 -15.29 -4.49
N SER A 6 -9.91 -16.06 -5.54
CA SER A 6 -8.53 -16.20 -6.02
C SER A 6 -7.98 -14.89 -6.59
N VAL A 7 -8.81 -14.15 -7.34
CA VAL A 7 -8.45 -12.83 -7.88
C VAL A 7 -8.25 -11.82 -6.76
N ARG A 8 -9.14 -11.80 -5.75
CA ARG A 8 -9.00 -10.88 -4.62
C ARG A 8 -7.78 -11.18 -3.76
N THR A 9 -7.50 -12.46 -3.50
CA THR A 9 -6.30 -12.88 -2.77
C THR A 9 -5.05 -12.41 -3.51
N GLN A 10 -4.98 -12.63 -4.82
CA GLN A 10 -3.83 -12.18 -5.62
C GLN A 10 -3.64 -10.66 -5.53
N GLN A 11 -4.69 -9.87 -5.64
CA GLN A 11 -4.57 -8.41 -5.54
C GLN A 11 -4.14 -7.94 -4.15
N LEU A 12 -4.61 -8.63 -3.10
CA LEU A 12 -4.19 -8.35 -1.73
C LEU A 12 -2.71 -8.70 -1.53
N GLU A 13 -2.23 -9.80 -2.10
CA GLU A 13 -0.80 -10.15 -2.14
C GLU A 13 0.04 -9.11 -2.90
N GLU A 14 -0.46 -8.58 -4.02
CA GLU A 14 0.24 -7.52 -4.75
C GLU A 14 0.30 -6.20 -3.95
N LEU A 15 -0.76 -5.87 -3.19
CA LEU A 15 -0.69 -4.73 -2.25
C LEU A 15 0.34 -4.99 -1.15
N GLN A 16 0.36 -6.19 -0.56
CA GLN A 16 1.35 -6.58 0.47
C GLN A 16 2.78 -6.39 -0.05
N LYS A 17 3.08 -6.92 -1.24
CA LYS A 17 4.39 -6.84 -1.90
C LYS A 17 4.84 -5.40 -2.16
N ALA A 18 3.91 -4.47 -2.38
CA ALA A 18 4.21 -3.05 -2.54
C ALA A 18 4.36 -2.32 -1.19
N LEU A 19 3.57 -2.69 -0.17
CA LEU A 19 3.63 -2.10 1.18
C LEU A 19 4.92 -2.45 1.91
N MET A 20 5.44 -3.67 1.75
CA MET A 20 6.69 -4.12 2.37
C MET A 20 7.89 -3.19 2.06
N PRO A 21 8.28 -2.95 0.80
CA PRO A 21 9.38 -2.05 0.47
C PRO A 21 9.09 -0.61 0.88
N LEU A 22 7.83 -0.15 0.84
CA LEU A 22 7.47 1.18 1.31
C LEU A 22 7.73 1.34 2.82
N CYS A 23 7.33 0.36 3.63
CA CYS A 23 7.61 0.36 5.06
C CYS A 23 9.12 0.26 5.33
N GLU A 24 9.86 -0.56 4.58
CA GLU A 24 11.33 -0.61 4.66
C GLU A 24 11.94 0.78 4.38
N LEU A 25 11.46 1.50 3.36
CA LEU A 25 11.95 2.85 3.04
C LEU A 25 11.64 3.84 4.17
N LEU A 26 10.42 3.84 4.68
CA LEU A 26 9.98 4.77 5.73
C LEU A 26 10.69 4.54 7.07
N ARG A 27 11.15 3.32 7.36
CA ARG A 27 11.99 3.02 8.54
C ARG A 27 13.39 3.62 8.45
N LEU A 28 13.86 3.93 7.24
CA LEU A 28 15.16 4.58 7.04
C LEU A 28 15.09 6.08 7.28
N ASP A 29 13.89 6.66 7.29
CA ASP A 29 13.66 8.03 7.70
C ASP A 29 13.49 8.13 9.22
N LYS A 30 13.56 9.34 9.78
CA LYS A 30 13.16 9.60 11.17
C LYS A 30 11.71 9.16 11.37
N PRO A 31 11.28 8.84 12.61
CA PRO A 31 9.92 8.40 12.87
C PRO A 31 8.88 9.33 12.23
N THR A 32 8.24 8.85 11.16
CA THR A 32 7.17 9.55 10.47
C THR A 32 5.84 8.92 10.85
N TYR A 33 4.80 9.73 10.94
CA TYR A 33 3.44 9.22 11.11
C TYR A 33 3.02 8.32 9.93
N TRP A 34 3.64 8.51 8.76
CA TRP A 34 3.48 7.66 7.59
C TRP A 34 3.93 6.23 7.81
N LEU A 35 5.06 6.02 8.49
CA LEU A 35 5.51 4.67 8.81
C LEU A 35 4.44 3.92 9.60
N ALA A 36 3.94 4.51 10.68
CA ALA A 36 2.92 3.88 11.52
C ALA A 36 1.63 3.58 10.72
N HIS A 37 1.21 4.49 9.83
CA HIS A 37 0.06 4.28 8.96
C HIS A 37 0.26 3.10 7.99
N PHE A 38 1.37 3.07 7.25
CA PHE A 38 1.60 2.02 6.26
C PHE A 38 1.91 0.66 6.90
N GLU A 39 2.54 0.63 8.09
CA GLU A 39 2.71 -0.60 8.87
C GLU A 39 1.36 -1.16 9.34
N HIS A 40 0.42 -0.30 9.73
CA HIS A 40 -0.93 -0.73 10.07
C HIS A 40 -1.67 -1.32 8.86
N CYS A 41 -1.56 -0.69 7.69
CA CYS A 41 -2.11 -1.22 6.44
C CYS A 41 -1.47 -2.57 6.04
N LEU A 42 -0.16 -2.72 6.23
CA LEU A 42 0.55 -3.97 5.99
C LEU A 42 0.08 -5.07 6.95
N GLN A 43 -0.01 -4.77 8.24
CA GLN A 43 -0.52 -5.71 9.25
C GLN A 43 -1.95 -6.16 8.94
N THR A 44 -2.81 -5.24 8.52
CA THR A 44 -4.19 -5.56 8.11
C THR A 44 -4.21 -6.47 6.89
N THR A 45 -3.33 -6.22 5.92
CA THR A 45 -3.14 -7.07 4.74
C THR A 45 -2.73 -8.49 5.14
N ASP A 46 -1.76 -8.63 6.05
CA ASP A 46 -1.30 -9.91 6.57
C ASP A 46 -2.44 -10.67 7.28
N GLN A 47 -3.23 -9.97 8.10
CA GLN A 47 -4.38 -10.54 8.80
C GLN A 47 -5.44 -11.07 7.83
N PHE A 48 -5.74 -10.31 6.78
CA PHE A 48 -6.70 -10.72 5.74
C PHE A 48 -6.21 -11.93 4.97
N LEU A 49 -4.92 -12.01 4.63
CA LEU A 49 -4.34 -13.19 3.98
C LEU A 49 -4.36 -14.44 4.88
N ALA A 50 -4.17 -14.27 6.19
CA ALA A 50 -4.14 -15.37 7.15
C ALA A 50 -5.53 -15.86 7.59
N HIS A 51 -6.49 -14.95 7.74
CA HIS A 51 -7.79 -15.23 8.36
C HIS A 51 -8.97 -15.10 7.40
N GLY A 52 -8.71 -14.69 6.15
CA GLY A 52 -9.73 -14.39 5.17
C GLY A 52 -10.21 -12.95 5.25
N PHE A 53 -10.96 -12.55 4.24
CA PHE A 53 -11.49 -11.21 4.07
C PHE A 53 -12.84 -11.27 3.35
N ASP A 54 -13.63 -10.21 3.49
CA ASP A 54 -14.76 -9.93 2.62
C ASP A 54 -14.48 -8.66 1.80
N GLN A 55 -15.37 -8.36 0.85
CA GLN A 55 -15.20 -7.19 0.00
C GLN A 55 -15.32 -5.86 0.73
N THR A 56 -16.10 -5.81 1.81
CA THR A 56 -16.27 -4.60 2.61
C THR A 56 -14.93 -4.26 3.26
N SER A 57 -14.29 -5.24 3.89
CA SER A 57 -12.96 -5.12 4.45
C SER A 57 -11.90 -4.73 3.42
N LEU A 58 -11.94 -5.30 2.20
CA LEU A 58 -11.04 -4.89 1.12
C LEU A 58 -11.27 -3.45 0.66
N ASN A 59 -12.53 -2.99 0.60
CA ASN A 59 -12.86 -1.61 0.27
C ASN A 59 -12.36 -0.64 1.37
N GLU A 60 -12.51 -1.01 2.64
CA GLU A 60 -12.03 -0.22 3.78
C GLU A 60 -10.50 -0.11 3.78
N LEU A 61 -9.79 -1.21 3.56
CA LEU A 61 -8.33 -1.21 3.41
C LEU A 61 -7.90 -0.33 2.23
N SER A 62 -8.58 -0.45 1.09
CA SER A 62 -8.34 0.39 -0.09
C SER A 62 -8.51 1.88 0.22
N ILE A 63 -9.57 2.25 0.94
CA ILE A 63 -9.83 3.64 1.33
C ILE A 63 -8.74 4.12 2.31
N SER A 64 -8.40 3.30 3.31
CA SER A 64 -7.36 3.62 4.29
C SER A 64 -6.03 3.93 3.62
N VAL A 65 -5.56 3.06 2.72
CA VAL A 65 -4.30 3.26 2.00
C VAL A 65 -4.35 4.53 1.13
N ARG A 66 -5.47 4.82 0.47
CA ARG A 66 -5.56 5.95 -0.47
C ARG A 66 -5.83 7.31 0.19
N ASN A 67 -6.36 7.33 1.42
CA ASN A 67 -6.76 8.60 2.07
C ASN A 67 -5.58 9.56 2.28
N VAL A 68 -4.35 9.04 2.30
CA VAL A 68 -3.13 9.85 2.46
C VAL A 68 -2.62 10.45 1.15
N PHE A 69 -3.15 10.04 -0.01
CA PHE A 69 -2.70 10.47 -1.34
C PHE A 69 -3.47 11.70 -1.88
N GLY A 70 -4.08 12.52 -1.01
CA GLY A 70 -4.77 13.74 -1.42
C GLY A 70 -4.81 14.82 -0.33
N GLY A 71 -4.82 16.08 -0.76
CA GLY A 71 -4.84 17.25 0.13
C GLY A 71 -3.47 17.90 0.39
N MET A 72 -3.45 18.98 1.16
CA MET A 72 -2.23 19.68 1.56
C MET A 72 -1.52 18.90 2.66
N GLY A 73 -0.23 18.59 2.49
CA GLY A 73 0.53 17.73 3.40
C GLY A 73 0.28 16.24 3.19
N SER A 74 -0.20 15.88 1.99
CA SER A 74 -0.43 14.49 1.60
C SER A 74 0.88 13.72 1.44
N PHE A 75 0.78 12.40 1.43
CA PHE A 75 1.91 11.52 1.17
C PHE A 75 2.52 11.70 -0.22
N ASN A 76 1.82 12.33 -1.17
CA ASN A 76 2.39 12.68 -2.47
C ASN A 76 3.56 13.67 -2.38
N ASP A 77 3.60 14.46 -1.31
CA ASP A 77 4.66 15.45 -1.05
C ASP A 77 5.85 14.82 -0.32
N TYR A 78 5.80 13.51 -0.01
CA TYR A 78 6.87 12.81 0.69
C TYR A 78 8.14 12.79 -0.17
N VAL A 79 9.23 13.30 0.42
CA VAL A 79 10.57 13.25 -0.17
C VAL A 79 11.38 12.20 0.58
N PRO A 80 11.83 11.12 -0.09
CA PRO A 80 12.67 10.10 0.54
C PRO A 80 13.96 10.69 1.15
N PRO A 81 14.47 10.10 2.25
CA PRO A 81 15.66 10.58 2.91
C PRO A 81 16.90 10.53 1.99
N MET A 82 17.82 11.48 2.20
CA MET A 82 19.07 11.57 1.44
C MET A 82 19.95 10.31 1.62
N LYS A 83 20.79 10.03 0.61
CA LYS A 83 21.62 8.81 0.46
C LYS A 83 22.58 8.56 1.64
N THR A 84 22.09 7.89 2.67
CA THR A 84 22.90 7.08 3.60
C THR A 84 23.34 5.76 2.95
N LYS A 85 24.17 4.97 3.64
CA LYS A 85 24.52 3.61 3.16
C LYS A 85 23.29 2.70 3.13
N GLU A 86 22.43 2.82 4.13
CA GLU A 86 21.23 2.00 4.31
C GLU A 86 20.18 2.32 3.23
N SER A 87 19.91 3.59 2.98
CA SER A 87 19.05 4.01 1.86
C SER A 87 19.65 3.60 0.51
N SER A 88 20.96 3.70 0.32
CA SER A 88 21.61 3.23 -0.91
C SER A 88 21.41 1.72 -1.15
N ALA A 89 21.44 0.90 -0.09
CA ALA A 89 21.16 -0.54 -0.21
C ALA A 89 19.68 -0.80 -0.57
N TRP A 90 18.75 -0.01 -0.01
CA TRP A 90 17.34 -0.07 -0.39
C TRP A 90 17.15 0.26 -1.89
N TYR A 91 17.76 1.34 -2.39
CA TYR A 91 17.71 1.73 -3.81
C TYR A 91 18.35 0.72 -4.78
N GLN A 92 19.24 -0.16 -4.29
CA GLN A 92 19.81 -1.25 -5.10
C GLN A 92 18.92 -2.49 -5.12
N LYS A 93 18.19 -2.73 -4.02
CA LYS A 93 17.30 -3.88 -3.84
C LYS A 93 15.94 -3.65 -4.50
N TYR A 94 15.46 -2.41 -4.50
CA TYR A 94 14.14 -2.02 -4.98
C TYR A 94 14.23 -0.97 -6.09
N ASP A 95 13.11 -0.73 -6.75
CA ASP A 95 12.96 0.29 -7.78
C ASP A 95 12.97 1.71 -7.18
N ASN A 96 12.83 2.74 -8.01
CA ASN A 96 12.61 4.13 -7.58
C ASN A 96 11.44 4.21 -6.57
N PRO A 97 11.60 4.90 -5.42
CA PRO A 97 10.53 5.16 -4.46
C PRO A 97 9.22 5.62 -5.07
N GLU A 98 9.25 6.48 -6.09
CA GLU A 98 8.04 6.95 -6.78
C GLU A 98 7.26 5.79 -7.40
N ASN A 99 7.94 4.80 -7.97
CA ASN A 99 7.30 3.62 -8.54
C ASN A 99 6.66 2.76 -7.45
N ILE A 100 7.36 2.55 -6.33
CA ILE A 100 6.81 1.80 -5.18
C ILE A 100 5.57 2.50 -4.61
N ILE A 101 5.63 3.82 -4.43
CA ILE A 101 4.52 4.63 -3.95
C ILE A 101 3.33 4.54 -4.92
N GLY A 102 3.58 4.65 -6.23
CA GLY A 102 2.56 4.49 -7.26
C GLY A 102 1.94 3.09 -7.31
N LEU A 103 2.73 2.04 -7.06
CA LEU A 103 2.25 0.65 -6.97
C LEU A 103 1.35 0.45 -5.75
N VAL A 104 1.70 1.00 -4.59
CA VAL A 104 0.85 0.94 -3.39
C VAL A 104 -0.52 1.57 -3.67
N TYR A 105 -0.54 2.76 -4.27
CA TYR A 105 -1.80 3.43 -4.63
C TYR A 105 -2.62 2.63 -5.65
N SER A 106 -1.97 2.13 -6.71
CA SER A 106 -2.63 1.38 -7.79
C SER A 106 -3.18 0.03 -7.29
N ASN A 107 -2.42 -0.68 -6.47
CA ASN A 107 -2.86 -1.95 -5.88
C ASN A 107 -4.00 -1.74 -4.88
N ALA A 108 -3.96 -0.65 -4.10
CA ALA A 108 -5.08 -0.28 -3.25
C ALA A 108 -6.35 0.02 -4.08
N LEU A 109 -6.24 0.71 -5.21
CA LEU A 109 -7.38 0.92 -6.13
C LEU A 109 -7.98 -0.39 -6.62
N ASN A 110 -7.13 -1.36 -6.98
CA ASN A 110 -7.56 -2.65 -7.53
C ASN A 110 -8.39 -3.50 -6.55
N LEU A 111 -8.23 -3.28 -5.24
CA LEU A 111 -9.02 -3.95 -4.20
C LEU A 111 -10.50 -3.55 -4.24
N MET A 112 -10.82 -2.35 -4.72
CA MET A 112 -12.20 -1.90 -4.80
C MET A 112 -13.00 -2.67 -5.83
N VAL A 113 -14.26 -2.94 -5.51
CA VAL A 113 -15.28 -3.21 -6.53
C VAL A 113 -15.81 -1.88 -7.03
N VAL A 114 -15.40 -1.48 -8.24
CA VAL A 114 -16.07 -0.39 -8.94
C VAL A 114 -17.36 -0.97 -9.51
N GLY A 115 -18.50 -0.56 -8.97
CA GLY A 115 -19.80 -0.96 -9.49
C GLY A 115 -19.88 -0.60 -10.98
N VAL A 116 -20.00 -1.60 -11.85
CA VAL A 116 -20.40 -1.37 -13.24
C VAL A 116 -21.87 -0.99 -13.19
N CYS A 117 -22.15 0.32 -13.22
CA CYS A 117 -23.49 0.81 -13.48
C CYS A 117 -23.90 0.28 -14.85
N HIS A 118 -24.69 -0.80 -14.88
CA HIS A 118 -25.47 -1.14 -16.06
C HIS A 118 -26.59 -0.10 -16.12
N GLY A 119 -26.38 0.93 -16.93
CA GLY A 119 -27.46 1.78 -17.42
C GLY A 119 -28.28 1.05 -18.47
#